data_AF-A0A5J4RB05-F1
#
_entry.id   AF-A0A5J4RB05-F1
#
_cell.length_a   1.000
_cell.length_b   1.000
_cell.length_c   1.000
_cell.angle_alpha   90.00
_cell.angle_beta   90.00
_cell.angle_gamma   90.00
#
_symmetry.space_group_name_H-M   'P 1'
#
loop_
_entity.id
_entity.type
_entity.pdbx_description
1 polymer ?
#
loop_
_entity_poly.entity_id
_entity_poly.type
_entity_poly.pdbx_seq_one_letter_code
_entity_poly.pdbx_strand_id
1 'polypeptide(L)'
;MLDGLKAFKSLFPTDDAFVEHVIQSIYFFESNIVQHQAEAIRKDIHNGTAIPVRYTSNGAFYIQRKVNKITPTFNSKGEAVKFTANDQNFVHHRETEIRVKFDKDGNYAPKQTIRDYTGHWVSGGASSTVVNYVIAHTWNKTDNPLYFSPLWNYCLIAYHCAYLTDKKDDSDPVIKRIKDLIKAISLELYHPNEIMKQTVITVEDMPTQEAMEEARQLIQEKNQEKKIHFVLKSERDRKNIDKEGSN
;
A
#
# COMPACT_ATOMS: atom_id res chain seq x y z
N MET A 1 -28.20 -10.74 -14.60
CA MET A 1 -26.80 -10.62 -14.15
C MET A 1 -26.82 -10.63 -12.64
N LEU A 2 -26.19 -11.62 -11.99
CA LEU A 2 -26.04 -11.62 -10.52
C LEU A 2 -25.04 -10.53 -10.14
N ASP A 3 -25.45 -9.59 -9.30
CA ASP A 3 -24.52 -8.65 -8.70
C ASP A 3 -23.68 -9.40 -7.65
N GLY A 4 -22.38 -9.58 -7.96
CA GLY A 4 -21.46 -10.29 -7.07
C GLY A 4 -21.35 -9.67 -5.68
N LEU A 5 -21.56 -8.35 -5.53
CA LEU A 5 -21.62 -7.72 -4.21
C LEU A 5 -22.85 -8.18 -3.44
N LYS A 6 -24.03 -8.12 -4.05
CA LYS A 6 -25.28 -8.56 -3.41
C LYS A 6 -25.22 -10.04 -3.00
N ALA A 7 -24.68 -10.89 -3.87
CA ALA A 7 -24.51 -12.31 -3.57
C ALA A 7 -23.54 -12.52 -2.39
N PHE A 8 -22.40 -11.83 -2.38
CA PHE A 8 -21.44 -11.97 -1.28
C PHE A 8 -21.99 -11.43 0.05
N LYS A 9 -22.63 -10.25 0.04
CA LYS A 9 -23.31 -9.68 1.22
C LYS A 9 -24.36 -10.64 1.79
N SER A 10 -25.10 -11.35 0.93
CA SER A 10 -26.16 -12.28 1.37
C SER A 10 -25.66 -13.50 2.16
N LEU A 11 -24.35 -13.74 2.19
CA LEU A 11 -23.74 -14.78 3.04
C LEU A 11 -23.65 -14.37 4.51
N PHE A 12 -23.94 -13.10 4.84
CA PHE A 12 -23.81 -12.53 6.17
C PHE A 12 -25.18 -12.08 6.71
N PRO A 13 -25.41 -12.19 8.03
CA PRO A 13 -26.69 -11.80 8.64
C PRO A 13 -26.92 -10.27 8.60
N THR A 14 -25.85 -9.47 8.58
CA THR A 14 -25.90 -8.01 8.57
C THR A 14 -24.74 -7.43 7.76
N ASP A 15 -24.87 -6.17 7.34
CA ASP A 15 -23.77 -5.42 6.71
C ASP A 15 -22.58 -5.26 7.69
N ASP A 16 -22.83 -5.15 9.01
CA ASP A 16 -21.77 -5.13 10.03
C ASP A 16 -20.95 -6.43 10.03
N ALA A 17 -21.61 -7.59 10.04
CA ALA A 17 -20.93 -8.88 10.00
C ALA A 17 -20.13 -9.07 8.71
N PHE A 18 -20.64 -8.54 7.59
CA PHE A 18 -19.91 -8.52 6.33
C PHE A 18 -18.66 -7.64 6.38
N VAL A 19 -18.79 -6.41 6.90
CA VAL A 19 -17.66 -5.48 7.07
C VAL A 19 -16.60 -6.10 7.98
N GLU A 20 -17.02 -6.65 9.12
CA GLU A 20 -16.13 -7.31 10.09
C GLU A 20 -15.34 -8.46 9.43
N HIS A 21 -16.02 -9.34 8.68
CA HIS A 21 -15.36 -10.41 7.92
C HIS A 21 -14.32 -9.89 6.94
N VAL A 22 -14.63 -8.81 6.22
CA VAL A 22 -13.69 -8.21 5.26
C VAL A 22 -12.47 -7.65 5.99
N ILE A 23 -12.64 -6.94 7.10
CA ILE A 23 -11.53 -6.37 7.87
C ILE A 23 -10.67 -7.47 8.50
N GLN A 24 -11.27 -8.50 9.08
CA GLN A 24 -10.54 -9.66 9.63
C GLN A 24 -9.85 -10.49 8.54
N SER A 25 -10.29 -10.36 7.29
CA SER A 25 -9.64 -10.98 6.12
C SER A 25 -8.45 -10.15 5.59
N ILE A 26 -7.98 -9.13 6.31
CA ILE A 26 -6.86 -8.28 5.92
C ILE A 26 -5.69 -8.47 6.90
N TYR A 27 -4.49 -8.66 6.37
CA TYR A 27 -3.26 -8.52 7.11
C TYR A 27 -2.63 -7.15 6.87
N PHE A 28 -2.41 -6.42 7.96
CA PHE A 28 -1.61 -5.21 8.03
C PHE A 28 -0.14 -5.56 8.32
N PHE A 29 0.76 -4.59 8.28
CA PHE A 29 2.18 -4.78 8.60
C PHE A 29 2.46 -4.28 10.02
N GLU A 30 3.41 -4.88 10.73
CA GLU A 30 3.77 -4.40 12.06
C GLU A 30 4.34 -2.97 12.00
N SER A 31 3.93 -2.08 12.92
CA SER A 31 4.29 -0.65 12.86
C SER A 31 5.79 -0.39 12.89
N ASN A 32 6.58 -1.21 13.60
CA ASN A 32 8.05 -1.13 13.60
C ASN A 32 8.65 -1.41 12.22
N ILE A 33 8.11 -2.38 11.47
CA ILE A 33 8.54 -2.72 10.11
C ILE A 33 8.21 -1.57 9.18
N VAL A 34 7.00 -1.02 9.28
CA VAL A 34 6.54 0.13 8.48
C VAL A 34 7.41 1.36 8.75
N GLN A 35 7.70 1.66 10.02
CA GLN A 35 8.56 2.78 10.41
C GLN A 35 9.98 2.63 9.85
N HIS A 36 10.59 1.45 10.01
CA HIS A 36 11.93 1.17 9.49
C HIS A 36 11.99 1.31 7.97
N GLN A 37 10.95 0.88 7.25
CA GLN A 37 10.87 1.05 5.81
C GLN A 37 10.67 2.51 5.38
N ALA A 38 9.82 3.26 6.09
CA ALA A 38 9.63 4.68 5.84
C ALA A 38 10.93 5.50 6.06
N GLU A 39 11.73 5.14 7.06
CA GLU A 39 13.06 5.72 7.29
C GLU A 39 14.01 5.49 6.11
N ALA A 40 14.05 4.28 5.56
CA ALA A 40 14.84 3.96 4.39
C ALA A 40 14.39 4.78 3.16
N ILE A 41 13.08 4.87 2.91
CA ILE A 41 12.54 5.71 1.82
C ILE A 41 12.91 7.18 2.01
N ARG A 42 12.80 7.72 3.23
CA ARG A 42 13.19 9.11 3.50
C ARG A 42 14.67 9.36 3.20
N LYS A 43 15.54 8.40 3.55
CA LYS A 43 16.98 8.46 3.23
C LYS A 43 17.21 8.45 1.71
N ASP A 44 16.50 7.58 0.99
CA ASP A 44 16.59 7.51 -0.47
C ASP A 44 16.13 8.80 -1.14
N ILE A 45 15.02 9.38 -0.70
CA ILE A 45 14.53 10.69 -1.17
C ILE A 45 15.59 11.77 -0.91
N HIS A 46 16.13 11.83 0.30
CA HIS A 46 17.16 12.82 0.67
C HIS A 46 18.41 12.70 -0.20
N ASN A 47 18.81 11.47 -0.54
CA ASN A 47 19.98 11.21 -1.37
C ASN A 47 19.71 11.37 -2.88
N GLY A 48 18.49 11.71 -3.29
CA GLY A 48 18.11 11.82 -4.71
C GLY A 48 18.03 10.47 -5.43
N THR A 49 17.87 9.37 -4.69
CA THR A 49 17.62 8.04 -5.23
C THR A 49 16.22 7.99 -5.84
N ALA A 50 16.09 7.34 -7.01
CA ALA A 50 14.81 7.22 -7.69
C ALA A 50 13.86 6.26 -6.95
N ILE A 51 12.70 6.77 -6.53
CA ILE A 51 11.64 6.02 -5.84
C ILE A 51 10.70 5.37 -6.85
N PRO A 52 10.35 4.07 -6.70
CA PRO A 52 9.40 3.41 -7.59
C PRO A 52 8.02 4.09 -7.61
N VAL A 53 7.37 4.11 -8.78
CA VAL A 53 5.96 4.50 -9.00
C VAL A 53 5.36 3.71 -10.17
N ARG A 54 4.02 3.63 -10.27
CA ARG A 54 3.36 3.16 -11.51
C ARG A 54 3.43 4.23 -12.59
N TYR A 55 3.70 3.78 -13.82
CA TYR A 55 3.59 4.63 -14.99
C TYR A 55 2.11 4.99 -15.26
N THR A 56 1.87 6.25 -15.60
CA THR A 56 0.59 6.80 -16.03
C THR A 56 0.84 7.89 -17.08
N SER A 57 -0.13 8.12 -17.97
CA SER A 57 -0.08 9.14 -19.02
C SER A 57 -0.80 10.44 -18.63
N ASN A 58 -1.22 10.59 -17.37
CA ASN A 58 -1.98 11.75 -16.85
C ASN A 58 -1.16 13.04 -16.67
N GLY A 59 0.13 13.05 -17.03
CA GLY A 59 1.01 14.22 -16.84
C GLY A 59 1.63 14.36 -15.45
N ALA A 60 1.51 13.37 -14.57
CA ALA A 60 2.08 13.36 -13.21
C ALA A 60 3.61 13.46 -13.15
N PHE A 61 4.32 13.32 -14.28
CA PHE A 61 5.78 13.30 -14.33
C PHE A 61 6.36 14.39 -15.20
N TYR A 62 7.61 14.76 -14.93
CA TYR A 62 8.41 15.61 -15.79
C TYR A 62 9.88 15.16 -15.85
N ILE A 63 10.56 15.53 -16.94
CA ILE A 63 12.03 15.45 -17.07
C ILE A 63 12.58 16.85 -16.90
N GLN A 64 13.54 17.03 -16.00
CA GLN A 64 14.29 18.28 -15.85
C GLN A 64 15.41 18.32 -16.89
N ARG A 65 15.39 19.31 -17.79
CA ARG A 65 16.51 19.67 -18.66
C ARG A 65 17.16 20.97 -18.15
N LYS A 66 18.32 21.34 -18.71
CA LYS A 66 19.08 22.54 -18.29
C LYS A 66 18.25 23.84 -18.24
N VAL A 67 17.23 23.95 -19.07
CA VAL A 67 16.47 25.20 -19.28
C VAL A 67 14.94 25.03 -19.20
N ASN A 68 14.41 23.81 -19.12
CA ASN A 68 12.95 23.57 -19.06
C ASN A 68 12.59 22.21 -18.43
N LYS A 69 11.35 22.13 -17.92
CA LYS A 69 10.67 20.88 -17.54
C LYS A 69 9.80 20.43 -18.70
N ILE A 70 9.91 19.16 -19.12
CA ILE A 70 9.05 18.59 -20.17
C ILE A 70 8.25 17.41 -19.61
N THR A 71 7.01 17.24 -20.04
CA THR A 71 6.24 16.04 -19.74
C THR A 71 6.75 14.90 -20.63
N PRO A 72 7.23 13.78 -20.08
CA PRO A 72 7.68 12.67 -20.89
C PRO A 72 6.49 11.98 -21.58
N THR A 73 6.66 11.66 -22.85
CA THR A 73 5.74 10.84 -23.63
C THR A 73 6.43 9.53 -23.99
N PHE A 74 5.73 8.41 -23.79
CA PHE A 74 6.22 7.08 -24.12
C PHE A 74 5.15 6.35 -24.92
N ASN A 75 5.54 5.53 -25.88
CA ASN A 75 4.62 4.75 -26.70
C ASN A 75 4.07 3.52 -25.95
N SER A 76 4.75 3.10 -24.87
CA SER A 76 4.32 1.99 -24.03
C SER A 76 4.86 2.08 -22.60
N LYS A 77 4.22 1.35 -21.67
CA LYS A 77 4.76 1.15 -20.31
C LYS A 77 6.17 0.54 -20.33
N GLY A 78 6.42 -0.42 -21.23
CA GLY A 78 7.73 -1.06 -21.36
C GLY A 78 8.84 -0.08 -21.75
N GLU A 79 8.53 0.88 -22.63
CA GLU A 79 9.45 1.96 -22.99
C GLU A 79 9.74 2.88 -21.79
N ALA A 80 8.70 3.28 -21.06
CA ALA A 80 8.84 4.11 -19.85
C ALA A 80 9.75 3.43 -18.81
N VAL A 81 9.52 2.15 -18.53
CA VAL A 81 10.34 1.35 -17.59
C VAL A 81 11.80 1.30 -18.05
N LYS A 82 12.07 1.01 -19.33
CA LYS A 82 13.44 1.00 -19.87
C LYS A 82 14.10 2.37 -19.78
N PHE A 83 13.35 3.44 -20.03
CA PHE A 83 13.86 4.80 -19.96
C PHE A 83 14.34 5.14 -18.54
N THR A 84 13.51 4.86 -17.52
CA THR A 84 13.85 5.15 -16.12
C THR A 84 14.81 4.15 -15.47
N ALA A 85 15.08 3.01 -16.12
CA ALA A 85 16.13 2.08 -15.70
C ALA A 85 17.55 2.60 -15.98
N ASN A 86 17.70 3.65 -16.78
CA ASN A 86 18.97 4.35 -16.96
C ASN A 86 19.10 5.46 -15.90
N ASP A 87 20.09 5.35 -15.02
CA ASP A 87 20.32 6.30 -13.92
C ASP A 87 20.72 7.71 -14.35
N GLN A 88 20.97 7.95 -15.64
CA GLN A 88 21.15 9.29 -16.21
C GLN A 88 19.83 9.98 -16.58
N ASN A 89 18.73 9.23 -16.63
CA ASN A 89 17.42 9.77 -16.93
C ASN A 89 16.71 10.20 -15.64
N PHE A 90 16.69 11.50 -15.40
CA PHE A 90 16.07 12.10 -14.22
C PHE A 90 14.60 12.45 -14.49
N VAL A 91 13.72 11.49 -14.21
CA VAL A 91 12.27 11.70 -14.17
C VAL A 91 11.86 12.03 -12.74
N HIS A 92 10.99 13.02 -12.58
CA HIS A 92 10.49 13.46 -11.28
C HIS A 92 8.96 13.46 -11.27
N HIS A 93 8.38 13.14 -10.11
CA HIS A 93 6.97 13.36 -9.85
C HIS A 93 6.69 14.86 -9.71
N ARG A 94 5.61 15.34 -10.32
CA ARG A 94 5.37 16.78 -10.50
C ARG A 94 5.03 17.49 -9.20
N GLU A 95 4.21 16.88 -8.35
CA GLU A 95 3.75 17.51 -7.11
C GLU A 95 4.77 17.43 -5.98
N THR A 96 5.45 16.29 -5.87
CA THR A 96 6.40 16.03 -4.77
C THR A 96 7.85 16.38 -5.13
N GLU A 97 8.13 16.61 -6.42
CA GLU A 97 9.46 16.81 -6.99
C GLU A 97 10.46 15.67 -6.73
N ILE A 98 10.02 14.55 -6.17
CA ILE A 98 10.83 13.37 -5.90
C ILE A 98 11.22 12.72 -7.22
N ARG A 99 12.49 12.33 -7.32
CA ARG A 99 12.98 11.52 -8.45
C ARG A 99 12.32 10.14 -8.43
N VAL A 100 11.84 9.69 -9.58
CA VAL A 100 11.10 8.43 -9.70
C VAL A 100 11.68 7.48 -10.75
N LYS A 101 11.36 6.20 -10.58
CA LYS A 101 11.54 5.16 -11.61
C LYS A 101 10.25 4.37 -11.78
N PHE A 102 9.96 3.92 -13.00
CA PHE A 102 8.71 3.22 -13.26
C PHE A 102 8.79 1.74 -12.89
N ASP A 103 7.77 1.27 -12.19
CA ASP A 103 7.66 -0.12 -11.75
C ASP A 103 7.47 -1.08 -12.93
N LYS A 104 8.16 -2.23 -12.85
CA LYS A 104 8.25 -3.20 -13.95
C LYS A 104 6.91 -3.82 -14.32
N ASP A 105 6.14 -4.29 -13.34
CA ASP A 105 4.90 -5.05 -13.57
C ASP A 105 3.65 -4.40 -12.95
N GLY A 106 3.82 -3.27 -12.25
CA GLY A 106 2.78 -2.57 -11.52
C GLY A 106 2.79 -2.88 -10.02
N ASN A 107 3.43 -3.97 -9.58
CA ASN A 107 3.58 -4.34 -8.18
C ASN A 107 4.98 -4.95 -7.89
N TYR A 108 5.98 -4.73 -8.73
CA TYR A 108 7.28 -5.37 -8.59
C TYR A 108 7.98 -4.86 -7.33
N ALA A 109 8.05 -3.53 -7.17
CA ALA A 109 8.60 -2.89 -5.98
C ALA A 109 7.80 -3.25 -4.72
N PRO A 110 6.45 -3.16 -4.66
CA PRO A 110 5.68 -3.65 -3.52
C PRO A 110 6.01 -5.11 -3.13
N LYS A 111 6.11 -6.04 -4.09
CA LYS A 111 6.48 -7.43 -3.84
C LYS A 111 7.89 -7.56 -3.24
N GLN A 112 8.87 -6.82 -3.78
CA GLN A 112 10.24 -6.82 -3.25
C GLN A 112 10.27 -6.24 -1.83
N THR A 113 9.65 -5.08 -1.60
CA THR A 113 9.58 -4.45 -0.28
C THR A 113 8.98 -5.40 0.76
N ILE A 114 7.85 -6.04 0.46
CA ILE A 114 7.23 -6.99 1.40
C ILE A 114 8.19 -8.14 1.72
N ARG A 115 8.86 -8.70 0.70
CA ARG A 115 9.86 -9.74 0.90
C ARG A 115 11.03 -9.27 1.76
N ASP A 116 11.60 -8.11 1.47
CA ASP A 116 12.81 -7.62 2.15
C ASP A 116 12.55 -7.30 3.63
N TYR A 117 11.32 -6.86 3.96
CA TYR A 117 10.96 -6.45 5.31
C TYR A 117 10.23 -7.51 6.14
N THR A 118 9.62 -8.53 5.50
CA THR A 118 8.87 -9.60 6.17
C THR A 118 9.39 -11.01 5.90
N GLY A 119 10.25 -11.20 4.89
CA GLY A 119 10.70 -12.51 4.42
C GLY A 119 9.70 -13.26 3.53
N HIS A 120 8.51 -12.69 3.31
CA HIS A 120 7.43 -13.37 2.60
C HIS A 120 7.38 -13.01 1.12
N TRP A 121 7.15 -14.05 0.30
CA TRP A 121 6.76 -13.90 -1.09
C TRP A 121 5.25 -13.80 -1.20
N VAL A 122 4.78 -12.77 -1.90
CA VAL A 122 3.35 -12.50 -2.13
C VAL A 122 3.06 -12.33 -3.61
N SER A 123 1.84 -12.62 -4.04
CA SER A 123 1.38 -12.40 -5.43
C SER A 123 2.29 -13.02 -6.51
N GLY A 124 2.91 -14.17 -6.22
CA GLY A 124 3.80 -14.92 -7.13
C GLY A 124 3.23 -16.26 -7.59
N GLY A 125 1.94 -16.52 -7.36
CA GLY A 125 1.33 -17.83 -7.63
C GLY A 125 1.90 -18.89 -6.69
N ALA A 126 2.30 -20.04 -7.24
CA ALA A 126 2.78 -21.19 -6.48
C ALA A 126 4.04 -20.93 -5.62
N SER A 127 4.81 -19.88 -5.91
CA SER A 127 5.99 -19.50 -5.13
C SER A 127 5.67 -18.57 -3.94
N SER A 128 4.40 -18.18 -3.75
CA SER A 128 4.01 -17.29 -2.66
C SER A 128 4.03 -18.05 -1.33
N THR A 129 4.63 -17.45 -0.30
CA THR A 129 4.59 -17.98 1.06
C THR A 129 3.34 -17.54 1.81
N VAL A 130 2.72 -16.43 1.37
CA VAL A 130 1.38 -16.04 1.80
C VAL A 130 0.44 -16.30 0.62
N VAL A 131 -0.39 -17.35 0.75
CA VAL A 131 -1.27 -17.85 -0.32
C VAL A 131 -2.69 -17.31 -0.14
N ASN A 132 -3.42 -17.12 -1.24
CA ASN A 132 -4.79 -16.58 -1.27
C ASN A 132 -4.93 -15.13 -0.78
N TYR A 133 -3.85 -14.37 -0.75
CA TYR A 133 -3.86 -12.92 -0.49
C TYR A 133 -3.20 -12.15 -1.64
N VAL A 134 -3.64 -10.91 -1.84
CA VAL A 134 -3.08 -9.98 -2.82
C VAL A 134 -2.79 -8.63 -2.17
N ILE A 135 -1.89 -7.88 -2.80
CA ILE A 135 -1.53 -6.53 -2.35
C ILE A 135 -2.66 -5.58 -2.74
N ALA A 136 -3.30 -4.96 -1.75
CA ALA A 136 -4.22 -3.85 -1.94
C ALA A 136 -3.54 -2.55 -1.51
N HIS A 137 -3.76 -1.49 -2.30
CA HIS A 137 -3.33 -0.14 -1.92
C HIS A 137 -4.47 0.56 -1.17
N THR A 138 -4.19 1.09 0.00
CA THR A 138 -5.20 1.77 0.84
C THR A 138 -5.70 3.05 0.17
N TRP A 139 -4.79 3.84 -0.40
CA TRP A 139 -5.06 4.97 -1.28
C TRP A 139 -4.54 4.66 -2.69
N ASN A 140 -5.40 4.79 -3.70
CA ASN A 140 -5.11 4.48 -5.10
C ASN A 140 -4.32 5.58 -5.84
N LYS A 141 -3.29 6.16 -5.20
CA LYS A 141 -2.40 7.20 -5.76
C LYS A 141 -1.06 6.60 -6.21
N THR A 142 -1.15 5.58 -7.07
CA THR A 142 0.01 4.72 -7.40
C THR A 142 1.07 5.36 -8.29
N ASP A 143 0.82 6.55 -8.82
CA ASP A 143 1.78 7.40 -9.53
C ASP A 143 2.57 8.33 -8.60
N ASN A 144 2.11 8.52 -7.35
CA ASN A 144 2.77 9.33 -6.35
C ASN A 144 3.77 8.46 -5.54
N PRO A 145 5.06 8.82 -5.47
CA PRO A 145 6.09 8.03 -4.78
C PRO A 145 5.86 7.90 -3.28
N LEU A 146 5.16 8.86 -2.67
CA LEU A 146 4.82 8.81 -1.24
C LEU A 146 3.67 7.84 -0.94
N TYR A 147 2.93 7.38 -1.96
CA TYR A 147 1.87 6.38 -1.79
C TYR A 147 2.25 5.02 -2.38
N PHE A 148 2.92 4.99 -3.54
CA PHE A 148 3.18 3.73 -4.22
C PHE A 148 4.24 2.87 -3.57
N SER A 149 5.23 3.45 -2.88
CA SER A 149 6.39 2.72 -2.35
C SER A 149 6.31 2.38 -0.85
N PRO A 150 5.75 3.23 0.03
CA PRO A 150 5.72 2.95 1.47
C PRO A 150 4.78 1.81 1.88
N LEU A 151 5.22 0.98 2.84
CA LEU A 151 4.43 -0.14 3.36
C LEU A 151 3.13 0.29 4.05
N TRP A 152 3.08 1.52 4.59
CA TRP A 152 1.87 2.02 5.25
C TRP A 152 0.68 2.12 4.28
N ASN A 153 0.91 2.24 2.97
CA ASN A 153 -0.16 2.30 1.98
C ASN A 153 -0.56 0.91 1.45
N TYR A 154 -0.04 -0.18 2.01
CA TYR A 154 -0.40 -1.52 1.60
C TYR A 154 -1.10 -2.28 2.71
N CYS A 155 -1.94 -3.21 2.29
CA CYS A 155 -2.32 -4.35 3.09
C CYS A 155 -2.39 -5.61 2.22
N LEU A 156 -2.36 -6.78 2.85
CA LEU A 156 -2.66 -8.03 2.18
C LEU A 156 -4.12 -8.38 2.42
N ILE A 157 -4.94 -8.29 1.37
CA ILE A 157 -6.35 -8.63 1.42
C ILE A 157 -6.58 -10.04 0.88
N ALA A 158 -7.46 -10.80 1.53
CA ALA A 158 -7.86 -12.11 1.01
C ALA A 158 -8.44 -11.97 -0.40
N TYR A 159 -8.09 -12.91 -1.29
CA TYR A 159 -8.38 -12.82 -2.72
C TYR A 159 -9.88 -12.63 -3.02
N HIS A 160 -10.76 -13.30 -2.25
CA HIS A 160 -12.21 -13.19 -2.41
C HIS A 160 -12.77 -11.81 -1.99
N CYS A 161 -12.03 -11.04 -1.19
CA CYS A 161 -12.40 -9.67 -0.80
C CYS A 161 -11.76 -8.59 -1.70
N ALA A 162 -10.72 -8.93 -2.48
CA ALA A 162 -9.91 -7.94 -3.20
C ALA A 162 -10.73 -7.06 -4.16
N TYR A 163 -11.74 -7.62 -4.82
CA TYR A 163 -12.57 -6.85 -5.76
C TYR A 163 -13.38 -5.72 -5.10
N LEU A 164 -13.57 -5.77 -3.76
CA LEU A 164 -14.30 -4.75 -3.01
C LEU A 164 -13.54 -3.42 -2.99
N THR A 165 -12.21 -3.47 -2.92
CA THR A 165 -11.37 -2.25 -2.90
C THR A 165 -11.29 -1.56 -4.26
N ASP A 166 -11.56 -2.29 -5.35
CA ASP A 166 -11.54 -1.77 -6.72
C ASP A 166 -12.89 -1.14 -7.15
N LYS A 167 -13.97 -1.40 -6.42
CA LYS A 167 -15.29 -0.81 -6.70
C LYS A 167 -15.30 0.69 -6.46
N LYS A 168 -16.19 1.45 -7.10
CA LYS A 168 -16.34 2.87 -6.82
C LYS A 168 -16.99 3.10 -5.46
N ASP A 169 -16.62 4.17 -4.78
CA ASP A 169 -17.11 4.47 -3.42
C ASP A 169 -18.63 4.74 -3.41
N ASP A 170 -19.17 5.29 -4.51
CA ASP A 170 -20.60 5.56 -4.70
C ASP A 170 -21.41 4.32 -5.16
N SER A 171 -20.79 3.15 -5.28
CA SER A 171 -21.47 1.94 -5.76
C SER A 171 -22.37 1.27 -4.73
N ASP A 172 -22.02 1.32 -3.43
CA ASP A 172 -22.81 0.84 -2.30
C ASP A 172 -22.23 1.45 -1.01
N PRO A 173 -23.06 1.92 -0.05
CA PRO A 173 -22.58 2.48 1.22
C PRO A 173 -21.61 1.56 1.98
N VAL A 174 -21.78 0.23 1.88
CA VAL A 174 -20.89 -0.73 2.54
C VAL A 174 -19.48 -0.72 1.94
N ILE A 175 -19.35 -0.47 0.63
CA ILE A 175 -18.04 -0.37 -0.04
C ILE A 175 -17.30 0.86 0.47
N LYS A 176 -17.99 2.00 0.56
CA LYS A 176 -17.41 3.22 1.14
C LYS A 176 -16.93 2.97 2.57
N ARG A 177 -17.78 2.36 3.41
CA ARG A 177 -17.43 2.04 4.80
C ARG A 177 -16.20 1.13 4.90
N ILE A 178 -16.14 0.05 4.12
CA ILE A 178 -14.98 -0.87 4.11
C ILE A 178 -13.70 -0.09 3.79
N LYS A 179 -13.71 0.73 2.73
CA LYS A 179 -12.53 1.48 2.31
C LYS A 179 -12.11 2.53 3.33
N ASP A 180 -13.07 3.26 3.89
CA ASP A 180 -12.79 4.26 4.93
C ASP A 180 -12.25 3.61 6.19
N LEU A 181 -12.74 2.43 6.56
CA LEU A 181 -12.26 1.69 7.71
C LEU A 181 -10.84 1.16 7.49
N ILE A 182 -10.50 0.66 6.30
CA ILE A 182 -9.12 0.26 5.96
C ILE A 182 -8.17 1.47 6.04
N LYS A 183 -8.58 2.63 5.49
CA LYS A 183 -7.83 3.89 5.62
C LYS A 183 -7.65 4.29 7.08
N ALA A 184 -8.71 4.26 7.87
CA ALA A 184 -8.70 4.63 9.28
C ALA A 184 -7.76 3.73 10.10
N ILE A 185 -7.82 2.41 9.90
CA ILE A 185 -6.89 1.47 10.53
C ILE A 185 -5.45 1.79 10.12
N SER A 186 -5.19 2.05 8.84
CA SER A 186 -3.86 2.45 8.38
C SER A 186 -3.36 3.76 9.02
N LEU A 187 -4.23 4.74 9.24
CA LEU A 187 -3.86 6.00 9.88
C LEU A 187 -3.53 5.80 11.37
N GLU A 188 -4.36 5.04 12.09
CA GLU A 188 -4.19 4.75 13.51
C GLU A 188 -2.98 3.83 13.78
N LEU A 189 -2.62 2.95 12.85
CA LEU A 189 -1.46 2.06 13.01
C LEU A 189 -0.12 2.76 12.71
N TYR A 190 -0.08 3.69 11.77
CA TYR A 190 1.18 4.14 11.15
C TYR A 190 1.43 5.64 11.17
N HIS A 191 0.40 6.47 11.33
CA HIS A 191 0.51 7.93 11.27
C HIS A 191 1.38 8.43 10.08
N PRO A 192 0.98 8.18 8.81
CA PRO A 192 1.82 8.42 7.62
C PRO A 192 2.53 9.77 7.55
N ASN A 193 1.83 10.86 7.94
CA ASN A 193 2.41 12.20 7.93
C ASN A 193 3.58 12.35 8.91
N GLU A 194 3.49 11.71 10.07
CA GLU A 194 4.54 11.74 11.09
C GLU A 194 5.75 10.90 10.65
N ILE A 195 5.52 9.66 10.21
CA ILE A 195 6.62 8.77 9.79
C ILE A 195 7.32 9.25 8.52
N MET A 196 6.61 9.94 7.63
CA MET A 196 7.17 10.56 6.42
C MET A 196 7.69 11.98 6.65
N LYS A 197 7.47 12.57 7.83
CA LYS A 197 7.89 13.93 8.22
C LYS A 197 7.45 15.02 7.23
N GLN A 198 6.29 14.84 6.63
CA GLN A 198 5.68 15.78 5.68
C GLN A 198 4.18 15.50 5.56
N THR A 199 3.42 16.45 5.05
CA THR A 199 2.00 16.21 4.72
C THR A 199 1.92 15.28 3.51
N VAL A 200 1.51 14.04 3.75
CA VAL A 200 1.19 13.07 2.70
C VAL A 200 -0.32 12.93 2.57
N ILE A 201 -1.00 12.54 3.65
CA ILE A 201 -2.46 12.44 3.73
C ILE A 201 -3.03 13.84 3.92
N THR A 202 -3.82 14.28 2.94
CA THR A 202 -4.54 15.56 2.95
C THR A 202 -5.96 15.39 3.48
N VAL A 203 -6.67 16.50 3.69
CA VAL A 203 -8.06 16.49 4.20
C VAL A 203 -9.00 15.70 3.28
N GLU A 204 -8.77 15.76 1.97
CA GLU A 204 -9.57 15.06 0.95
C GLU A 204 -9.36 13.54 0.98
N ASP A 205 -8.23 13.10 1.54
CA ASP A 205 -7.88 11.68 1.64
C ASP A 205 -8.29 11.05 2.98
N MET A 206 -8.74 11.86 3.93
CA MET A 206 -9.14 11.39 5.26
C MET A 206 -10.42 10.54 5.17
N PRO A 207 -10.48 9.40 5.89
CA PRO A 207 -11.72 8.67 6.07
C PRO A 207 -12.68 9.47 6.98
N THR A 208 -13.93 9.00 7.10
CA THR A 208 -14.89 9.66 7.99
C THR A 208 -14.50 9.53 9.46
N GLN A 209 -15.00 10.44 10.29
CA GLN A 209 -14.77 10.40 11.73
C GLN A 209 -15.32 9.12 12.37
N GLU A 210 -16.47 8.62 11.88
CA GLU A 210 -17.03 7.35 12.37
C GLU A 210 -16.07 6.18 12.10
N ALA A 211 -15.45 6.13 10.92
CA ALA A 211 -14.47 5.10 10.58
C ALA A 211 -13.20 5.21 11.46
N MET A 212 -12.77 6.41 11.81
CA MET A 212 -11.64 6.63 12.74
C MET A 212 -11.96 6.10 14.15
N GLU A 213 -13.17 6.32 14.65
CA GLU A 213 -13.61 5.81 15.95
C GLU A 213 -13.74 4.29 15.94
N GLU A 214 -14.32 3.72 14.89
CA GLU A 214 -14.43 2.26 14.68
C GLU A 214 -13.04 1.60 14.61
N ALA A 215 -12.10 2.18 13.86
CA ALA A 215 -10.72 1.69 13.78
C ALA A 215 -10.02 1.64 15.15
N ARG A 216 -10.16 2.69 15.97
CA ARG A 216 -9.58 2.71 17.32
C ARG A 216 -10.14 1.60 18.20
N GLN A 217 -11.45 1.36 18.12
CA GLN A 217 -12.08 0.27 18.87
C GLN A 217 -11.51 -1.08 18.43
N LEU A 218 -11.46 -1.35 17.13
CA LEU A 218 -10.93 -2.61 16.58
C LEU A 218 -9.47 -2.87 16.96
N ILE A 219 -8.64 -1.82 17.01
CA ILE A 219 -7.22 -1.92 17.41
C ILE A 219 -7.07 -2.15 18.93
N GLN A 220 -7.94 -1.54 19.74
CA GLN A 220 -7.87 -1.61 21.20
C GLN A 220 -8.53 -2.86 21.81
N GLU A 221 -9.39 -3.57 21.07
CA GLU A 221 -10.05 -4.78 21.54
C GLU A 221 -9.03 -5.87 21.92
N LYS A 222 -8.85 -6.06 23.24
CA LYS A 222 -7.92 -7.02 23.85
C LYS A 222 -8.58 -8.31 24.34
N ASN A 223 -9.90 -8.41 24.33
CA ASN A 223 -10.63 -9.52 24.95
C ASN A 223 -11.09 -10.55 23.90
N GLN A 224 -10.32 -11.64 23.87
CA GLN A 224 -10.56 -12.98 23.31
C GLN A 224 -10.11 -13.27 21.87
N GLU A 225 -10.27 -12.38 20.88
CA GLU A 225 -9.66 -12.56 19.54
C GLU A 225 -9.24 -11.19 18.96
N LYS A 226 -7.97 -11.04 18.55
CA LYS A 226 -7.52 -9.82 17.87
C LYS A 226 -8.25 -9.71 16.54
N LYS A 227 -9.03 -8.64 16.32
CA LYS A 227 -9.74 -8.39 15.06
C LYS A 227 -8.86 -7.84 13.94
N ILE A 228 -7.71 -7.28 14.30
CA ILE A 228 -6.69 -6.81 13.36
C ILE A 228 -5.53 -7.81 13.33
N HIS A 229 -5.21 -8.31 12.14
CA HIS A 229 -4.14 -9.26 11.94
C HIS A 229 -2.93 -8.61 11.26
N PHE A 230 -1.75 -9.14 11.56
CA PHE A 230 -0.48 -8.64 11.05
C PHE A 230 0.28 -9.72 10.28
N VAL A 231 0.96 -9.32 9.21
CA VAL A 231 1.95 -10.16 8.54
C VAL A 231 3.13 -10.34 9.48
N LEU A 232 3.23 -11.52 10.09
CA LEU A 232 4.38 -11.88 10.92
C LEU A 232 5.62 -12.08 10.04
N LYS A 233 6.81 -11.76 10.56
CA LYS A 233 8.06 -12.09 9.85
C LYS A 233 8.18 -13.60 9.61
N SER A 234 8.82 -14.00 8.52
CA SER A 234 9.11 -15.39 8.22
C SER A 234 9.96 -16.04 9.33
N GLU A 235 9.73 -17.32 9.61
CA GLU A 235 10.51 -18.06 10.62
C GLU A 235 12.01 -18.09 10.33
N ARG A 236 12.39 -18.02 9.03
CA ARG A 236 13.79 -17.98 8.60
C ARG A 236 14.48 -16.70 9.08
N ASP A 237 13.78 -15.56 9.07
CA ASP A 237 14.37 -14.27 9.46
C ASP A 237 14.30 -14.04 10.98
N ARG A 238 13.31 -14.61 11.67
CA ARG A 238 13.27 -14.58 13.16
C ARG A 238 14.51 -15.23 13.78
N LYS A 239 14.97 -16.35 13.22
CA LYS A 239 16.16 -17.09 13.69
C LYS A 239 17.49 -16.38 13.44
N ASN A 240 17.55 -15.40 12.54
CA ASN A 240 18.77 -14.64 12.28
C ASN A 240 18.97 -13.51 13.31
N ILE A 241 17.88 -12.93 13.84
CA ILE A 241 17.93 -11.89 14.89
C ILE A 241 18.42 -12.48 16.22
N ASP A 242 17.94 -13.67 16.59
CA ASP A 242 18.36 -14.35 17.83
C ASP A 242 19.86 -14.71 17.84
N LYS A 243 20.48 -14.82 16.66
CA LYS A 243 21.93 -15.07 16.51
C LYS A 243 22.78 -13.79 16.60
N GLU A 244 22.27 -12.66 16.14
CA GLU A 244 22.98 -11.37 16.21
C GLU A 244 22.92 -10.73 17.60
N GLY A 245 21.90 -11.05 18.41
CA GLY A 245 21.80 -10.61 19.82
C GLY A 245 22.56 -11.49 20.83
N SER A 246 23.28 -12.52 20.37
CA SER A 246 23.99 -13.49 21.21
C SER A 246 25.52 -13.41 21.09
N ASN A 247 26.06 -12.35 20.46
CA ASN A 247 27.51 -12.11 20.33
C ASN A 247 27.96 -10.86 21.09
#